data_AF-A0A7V4GEC6-F1
#
_entry.id   AF-A0A7V4GEC6-F1
#
_cell.length_a   1.000
_cell.length_b   1.000
_cell.length_c   1.000
_cell.angle_alpha   90.00
_cell.angle_beta   90.00
_cell.angle_gamma   90.00
#
_symmetry.space_group_name_H-M   'P 1'
#
loop_
_entity.id
_entity.type
_entity.pdbx_description
1 polymer ?
#
loop_
_entity_poly.entity_id
_entity_poly.type
_entity_poly.pdbx_seq_one_letter_code
_entity_poly.pdbx_strand_id
1 'polypeptide(L)'
;MIDGPGGWDDALRPRARVVIITGNYGSGKTEVAVNWSLWLARAGIAPLAIADLDLVNPYFRCREAGDLMERHGIRVIVPPGEQFHSELPIVLPEIKGQLRREDGVVVLDVGGDDVGARVLHSFAGSVGAHEMLQVVNAFRPFTDTVDGCVRIQEEIEAASGLATTGIISNAHLMDDTDVDVIVRGAELAVRVAERRGLAFRFLTAMRPLAAAAAARTGLPVLALDRWMVPPWKARPREVGPLFKV
;
A
#
# COMPACT_ATOMS: atom_id res chain seq x y z
N MET A 1 -8.26 -16.31 -20.24
CA MET A 1 -6.93 -15.68 -20.31
C MET A 1 -7.05 -14.29 -19.72
N ILE A 2 -6.68 -14.12 -18.45
CA ILE A 2 -6.54 -12.81 -17.78
C ILE A 2 -5.04 -12.67 -17.50
N ASP A 3 -4.24 -12.71 -18.56
CA ASP A 3 -2.79 -12.58 -18.51
C ASP A 3 -2.41 -11.49 -19.52
N GLY A 4 -2.58 -10.24 -19.10
CA GLY A 4 -2.19 -9.04 -19.82
C GLY A 4 -2.52 -7.78 -19.00
N PRO A 5 -1.64 -6.76 -18.97
CA PRO A 5 -1.83 -5.48 -18.27
C PRO A 5 -2.83 -4.58 -19.02
N GLY A 6 -4.07 -5.02 -19.21
CA GLY A 6 -5.02 -4.34 -20.11
C GLY A 6 -6.38 -3.99 -19.55
N GLY A 7 -6.80 -4.58 -18.42
CA GLY A 7 -8.14 -4.34 -17.89
C GLY A 7 -8.24 -3.18 -16.90
N TRP A 8 -7.19 -2.97 -16.11
CA TRP A 8 -7.24 -2.13 -14.90
C TRP A 8 -6.10 -1.12 -14.79
N ASP A 9 -5.28 -0.99 -15.82
CA ASP A 9 -4.06 -0.17 -15.77
C ASP A 9 -4.35 1.27 -15.36
N ASP A 10 -5.36 1.89 -15.94
CA ASP A 10 -5.77 3.25 -15.57
C ASP A 10 -6.33 3.31 -14.14
N ALA A 11 -7.01 2.27 -13.68
CA ALA A 11 -7.53 2.20 -12.31
C ALA A 11 -6.41 2.07 -11.27
N LEU A 12 -5.30 1.41 -11.61
CA LEU A 12 -4.14 1.21 -10.75
C LEU A 12 -3.08 2.32 -10.86
N ARG A 13 -3.20 3.25 -11.81
CA ARG A 13 -2.32 4.42 -11.88
C ARG A 13 -2.55 5.36 -10.68
N PRO A 14 -1.49 5.99 -10.15
CA PRO A 14 -1.61 6.94 -9.05
C PRO A 14 -2.29 8.22 -9.55
N ARG A 15 -3.08 8.84 -8.69
CA ARG A 15 -3.82 10.09 -8.96
C ARG A 15 -3.05 11.33 -8.54
N ALA A 16 -1.95 11.16 -7.81
CA ALA A 16 -1.02 12.20 -7.44
C ALA A 16 0.41 11.64 -7.39
N ARG A 17 1.41 12.52 -7.45
CA ARG A 17 2.81 12.12 -7.27
C ARG A 17 3.09 11.62 -5.85
N VAL A 18 2.53 12.28 -4.83
CA VAL A 18 2.69 11.87 -3.44
C VAL A 18 1.56 10.91 -3.10
N VAL A 19 1.90 9.65 -2.97
CA VAL A 19 0.98 8.57 -2.60
C VAL A 19 1.26 8.16 -1.16
N ILE A 20 0.23 8.08 -0.34
CA ILE A 20 0.35 7.72 1.07
C ILE A 20 -0.49 6.46 1.29
N ILE A 21 0.15 5.37 1.69
CA ILE A 21 -0.52 4.14 2.10
C ILE A 21 -0.62 4.12 3.61
N THR A 22 -1.84 4.02 4.14
CA THR A 22 -2.10 4.01 5.58
C THR A 22 -3.22 3.01 5.93
N GLY A 23 -3.54 2.83 7.21
CA GLY A 23 -4.64 1.97 7.67
C GLY A 23 -4.32 1.24 8.97
N ASN A 24 -5.30 0.49 9.48
CA ASN A 24 -5.19 -0.21 10.75
C ASN A 24 -4.01 -1.21 10.79
N TYR A 25 -3.52 -1.50 12.00
CA TYR A 25 -2.50 -2.51 12.21
C TYR A 25 -2.92 -3.87 11.62
N GLY A 26 -1.99 -4.55 10.95
CA GLY A 26 -2.25 -5.86 10.34
C GLY A 26 -3.11 -5.84 9.07
N SER A 27 -3.50 -4.67 8.55
CA SER A 27 -4.26 -4.55 7.29
C SER A 27 -3.44 -4.91 6.04
N GLY A 28 -2.11 -5.03 6.17
CA GLY A 28 -1.20 -5.42 5.09
C GLY A 28 -0.64 -4.27 4.26
N LYS A 29 -0.67 -3.03 4.79
CA LYS A 29 -0.14 -1.80 4.17
C LYS A 29 1.17 -1.98 3.41
N THR A 30 2.21 -2.48 4.09
CA THR A 30 3.54 -2.67 3.52
C THR A 30 3.56 -3.63 2.33
N GLU A 31 2.84 -4.76 2.41
CA GLU A 31 2.74 -5.71 1.30
C GLU A 31 2.04 -5.06 0.09
N VAL A 32 1.00 -4.26 0.33
CA VAL A 32 0.30 -3.49 -0.71
C VAL A 32 1.23 -2.44 -1.31
N ALA A 33 1.94 -1.66 -0.49
CA ALA A 33 2.84 -0.60 -0.93
C ALA A 33 3.98 -1.15 -1.80
N VAL A 34 4.59 -2.27 -1.39
CA VAL A 34 5.66 -2.95 -2.13
C VAL A 34 5.15 -3.50 -3.46
N ASN A 35 4.07 -4.28 -3.45
CA ASN A 35 3.53 -4.87 -4.68
C ASN A 35 3.03 -3.80 -5.66
N TRP A 36 2.39 -2.74 -5.15
CA TRP A 36 1.94 -1.65 -6.00
C TRP A 36 3.10 -0.89 -6.61
N SER A 37 4.16 -0.61 -5.84
CA SER A 37 5.38 0.03 -6.37
C SER A 37 6.05 -0.83 -7.46
N LEU A 38 6.12 -2.15 -7.26
CA LEU A 38 6.62 -3.08 -8.28
C LEU A 38 5.73 -3.11 -9.53
N TRP A 39 4.42 -3.04 -9.36
CA TRP A 39 3.48 -2.94 -10.47
C TRP A 39 3.67 -1.62 -11.24
N LEU A 40 3.81 -0.49 -10.54
CA LEU A 40 4.04 0.83 -11.12
C LEU A 40 5.34 0.88 -11.92
N ALA A 41 6.43 0.33 -11.38
CA ALA A 41 7.70 0.23 -12.09
C ALA A 41 7.56 -0.59 -13.39
N ARG A 42 6.85 -1.72 -13.34
CA ARG A 42 6.57 -2.55 -14.53
C ARG A 42 5.65 -1.86 -15.55
N ALA A 43 4.76 -0.99 -15.09
CA ALA A 43 3.92 -0.12 -15.92
C ALA A 43 4.69 1.10 -16.49
N GLY A 44 6.00 1.20 -16.26
CA GLY A 44 6.86 2.25 -16.80
C GLY A 44 6.82 3.56 -16.03
N ILE A 45 6.28 3.58 -14.81
CA ILE A 45 6.30 4.77 -13.95
C ILE A 45 7.71 4.98 -13.40
N ALA A 46 8.37 6.03 -13.86
CA ALA A 46 9.67 6.48 -13.37
C ALA A 46 9.77 8.01 -13.50
N PRO A 47 10.52 8.70 -12.61
CA PRO A 47 11.17 8.18 -11.41
C PRO A 47 10.16 7.68 -10.36
N LEU A 48 10.51 6.62 -9.62
CA LEU A 48 9.66 6.05 -8.56
C LEU A 48 10.48 5.82 -7.29
N ALA A 49 9.92 6.24 -6.15
CA ALA A 49 10.51 6.02 -4.84
C ALA A 49 9.49 5.46 -3.85
N ILE A 50 9.95 4.70 -2.86
CA ILE A 50 9.17 4.27 -1.70
C ILE A 50 9.91 4.65 -0.43
N ALA A 51 9.20 5.18 0.57
CA ALA A 51 9.73 5.48 1.89
C ALA A 51 9.00 4.66 2.95
N ASP A 52 9.77 4.01 3.83
CA ASP A 52 9.25 3.25 4.97
C ASP A 52 9.08 4.18 6.17
N LEU A 53 7.86 4.31 6.67
CA LEU A 53 7.48 5.12 7.82
C LEU A 53 6.70 4.32 8.88
N ASP A 54 6.50 3.01 8.72
CA ASP A 54 5.75 2.19 9.70
C ASP A 54 6.63 1.83 10.91
N LEU A 55 6.34 2.43 12.07
CA LEU A 55 7.11 2.31 13.31
C LEU A 55 6.79 1.06 14.13
N VAL A 56 5.70 0.35 13.82
CA VAL A 56 5.13 -0.65 14.74
C VAL A 56 5.70 -2.05 14.51
N ASN A 57 6.00 -2.41 13.26
CA ASN A 57 6.27 -3.81 12.93
C ASN A 57 7.73 -4.05 12.52
N PRO A 58 8.60 -4.56 13.42
CA PRO A 58 10.01 -4.78 13.09
C PRO A 58 10.23 -5.91 12.06
N TYR A 59 9.24 -6.78 11.83
CA TYR A 59 9.39 -8.00 11.02
C TYR A 59 8.82 -7.92 9.60
N PHE A 60 7.99 -6.91 9.30
CA PHE A 60 7.34 -6.81 7.98
C PHE A 60 7.53 -5.40 7.48
N ARG A 61 8.75 -5.13 7.00
CA ARG A 61 9.24 -3.81 6.62
C ARG A 61 9.57 -3.81 5.14
N CYS A 62 9.30 -2.71 4.43
CA CYS A 62 9.56 -2.68 2.98
C CYS A 62 11.06 -2.86 2.66
N ARG A 63 11.96 -2.58 3.62
CA ARG A 63 13.40 -2.90 3.54
C ARG A 63 13.66 -4.36 3.17
N GLU A 64 12.82 -5.29 3.58
CA GLU A 64 12.97 -6.70 3.23
C GLU A 64 12.92 -6.95 1.72
N ALA A 65 12.17 -6.12 1.00
CA ALA A 65 12.09 -6.11 -0.46
C ALA A 65 12.97 -5.01 -1.10
N GLY A 66 13.91 -4.42 -0.34
CA GLY A 66 14.77 -3.32 -0.79
C GLY A 66 15.52 -3.67 -2.08
N ASP A 67 16.36 -4.69 -2.04
CA ASP A 67 17.13 -5.15 -3.20
C ASP A 67 16.23 -5.50 -4.41
N LEU A 68 15.05 -6.07 -4.16
CA LEU A 68 14.08 -6.39 -5.21
C LEU A 68 13.56 -5.13 -5.88
N MET A 69 13.16 -4.15 -5.08
CA MET A 69 12.63 -2.87 -5.57
C MET A 69 13.71 -2.07 -6.30
N GLU A 70 14.94 -2.03 -5.77
CA GLU A 70 16.08 -1.35 -6.41
C GLU A 70 16.44 -1.98 -7.76
N ARG A 71 16.41 -3.32 -7.88
CA ARG A 71 16.57 -4.01 -9.18
C ARG A 71 15.52 -3.63 -10.22
N HIS A 72 14.34 -3.19 -9.77
CA HIS A 72 13.25 -2.69 -10.64
C HIS A 72 13.31 -1.16 -10.85
N GLY A 73 14.40 -0.49 -10.44
CA GLY A 73 14.59 0.95 -10.61
C GLY A 73 13.81 1.81 -9.60
N ILE A 74 13.33 1.21 -8.51
CA ILE A 74 12.63 1.92 -7.44
C ILE A 74 13.65 2.37 -6.41
N ARG A 75 13.67 3.67 -6.09
CA ARG A 75 14.50 4.19 -4.99
C ARG A 75 13.86 3.84 -3.65
N VAL A 76 14.59 3.16 -2.77
CA VAL A 76 14.10 2.76 -1.45
C VAL A 76 14.71 3.67 -0.38
N ILE A 77 13.85 4.40 0.34
CA ILE A 77 14.26 5.32 1.41
C ILE A 77 13.89 4.69 2.75
N VAL A 78 14.87 4.05 3.38
CA VAL A 78 14.75 3.36 4.67
C VAL A 78 15.88 3.81 5.59
N PRO A 79 15.67 3.90 6.91
CA PRO A 79 16.76 4.13 7.84
C PRO A 79 17.81 3.03 7.72
N PRO A 80 19.08 3.32 8.01
CA PRO A 80 20.19 2.39 7.73
C PRO A 80 20.30 1.21 8.72
N GLY A 81 19.71 1.27 9.90
CA GLY A 81 19.86 0.27 10.96
C GLY A 81 18.53 -0.24 11.53
N GLU A 82 18.60 -0.94 12.66
CA GLU A 82 17.49 -1.73 13.20
C GLU A 82 16.58 -0.93 14.14
N GLN A 83 17.01 0.24 14.59
CA GLN A 83 16.32 1.03 15.61
C GLN A 83 15.54 2.18 14.98
N PHE A 84 14.37 1.86 14.45
CA PHE A 84 13.62 2.81 13.61
C PHE A 84 13.30 4.15 14.29
N HIS A 85 13.00 4.17 15.60
CA HIS A 85 12.72 5.42 16.31
C HIS A 85 13.92 6.37 16.41
N SER A 86 15.12 5.85 16.68
CA SER A 86 16.33 6.67 16.78
C SER A 86 16.88 7.04 15.40
N GLU A 87 16.56 6.27 14.37
CA GLU A 87 17.11 6.45 13.04
C GLU A 87 16.15 7.11 12.04
N LEU A 88 14.86 7.18 12.32
CA LEU A 88 13.91 7.91 11.50
C LEU A 88 14.39 9.36 11.23
N PRO A 89 14.92 10.12 12.22
CA PRO A 89 15.48 11.45 11.97
C PRO A 89 16.56 11.50 10.87
N ILE A 90 17.25 10.38 10.59
CA ILE A 90 18.30 10.29 9.56
C ILE A 90 17.70 10.38 8.16
N VAL A 91 16.52 9.79 7.94
CA VAL A 91 15.88 9.75 6.60
C VAL A 91 14.86 10.87 6.38
N LEU A 92 14.40 11.55 7.43
CA LEU A 92 13.46 12.67 7.29
C LEU A 92 13.93 13.75 6.29
N PRO A 93 15.21 14.17 6.26
CA PRO A 93 15.69 15.14 5.27
C PRO A 93 15.60 14.62 3.84
N GLU A 94 15.88 13.34 3.62
CA GLU A 94 15.80 12.69 2.31
C GLU A 94 14.36 12.60 1.82
N ILE A 95 13.44 12.17 2.69
CA ILE A 95 12.00 12.13 2.38
C ILE A 95 11.50 13.53 2.05
N LYS A 96 11.83 14.55 2.86
CA LYS A 96 11.48 15.95 2.58
C LYS A 96 12.07 16.44 1.25
N GLY A 97 13.29 16.02 0.90
CA GLY A 97 13.90 16.28 -0.40
C GLY A 97 13.11 15.66 -1.54
N GLN A 98 12.68 14.40 -1.38
CA GLN A 98 11.87 13.68 -2.35
C GLN A 98 10.50 14.32 -2.53
N LEU A 99 9.84 14.75 -1.45
CA LEU A 99 8.55 15.43 -1.48
C LEU A 99 8.60 16.77 -2.22
N ARG A 100 9.74 17.47 -2.22
CA ARG A 100 9.93 18.75 -2.94
C ARG A 100 10.17 18.61 -4.44
N ARG A 101 10.42 17.40 -4.94
CA ARG A 101 10.59 17.18 -6.39
C ARG A 101 9.28 17.40 -7.13
N GLU A 102 9.36 17.85 -8.37
CA GLU A 102 8.19 18.08 -9.25
C GLU A 102 7.90 16.87 -10.17
N ASP A 103 8.86 15.97 -10.33
CA ASP A 103 8.79 14.80 -11.19
C ASP A 103 8.66 13.48 -10.40
N GLY A 104 8.18 12.45 -11.10
CA GLY A 104 8.09 11.08 -10.58
C GLY A 104 6.92 10.85 -9.62
N VAL A 105 6.97 9.71 -8.92
CA VAL A 105 6.01 9.27 -7.91
C VAL A 105 6.78 8.86 -6.65
N VAL A 106 6.24 9.20 -5.48
CA VAL A 106 6.74 8.75 -4.19
C VAL A 106 5.62 8.09 -3.41
N VAL A 107 5.85 6.85 -2.98
CA VAL A 107 4.95 6.08 -2.13
C VAL A 107 5.46 6.15 -0.70
N LEU A 108 4.65 6.63 0.23
CA LEU A 108 4.93 6.62 1.66
C LEU A 108 4.17 5.46 2.30
N ASP A 109 4.87 4.46 2.82
CA ASP A 109 4.26 3.37 3.60
C ASP A 109 4.21 3.79 5.07
N VAL A 110 3.03 4.17 5.56
CA VAL A 110 2.88 4.79 6.88
C VAL A 110 2.07 3.90 7.81
N GLY A 111 2.60 3.70 9.03
CA GLY A 111 1.85 3.13 10.14
C GLY A 111 0.53 3.87 10.40
N GLY A 112 -0.51 3.13 10.76
CA GLY A 112 -1.79 3.72 11.20
C GLY A 112 -1.83 4.01 12.70
N ASP A 113 -0.67 4.08 13.34
CA ASP A 113 -0.52 4.39 14.75
C ASP A 113 -0.25 5.89 14.97
N ASP A 114 -0.31 6.33 16.23
CA ASP A 114 -0.04 7.72 16.61
C ASP A 114 1.32 8.22 16.09
N VAL A 115 2.30 7.33 16.00
CA VAL A 115 3.65 7.69 15.58
C VAL A 115 3.69 7.93 14.07
N GLY A 116 3.15 7.02 13.24
CA GLY A 116 3.03 7.22 11.80
C GLY A 116 2.25 8.48 11.44
N ALA A 117 1.17 8.77 12.17
CA ALA A 117 0.39 9.98 11.98
C ALA A 117 1.17 11.27 12.30
N ARG A 118 1.97 11.29 13.39
CA ARG A 118 2.86 12.43 13.72
C ARG A 118 3.91 12.68 12.64
N VAL A 119 4.45 11.61 12.05
CA VAL A 119 5.41 11.72 10.95
C VAL A 119 4.76 12.38 9.74
N LEU A 120 3.56 11.95 9.36
CA LEU A 120 2.78 12.58 8.30
C LEU A 120 2.48 14.06 8.60
N HIS A 121 2.10 14.38 9.82
CA HIS A 121 1.86 15.77 10.24
C HIS A 121 3.10 16.64 10.03
N SER A 122 4.30 16.11 10.33
CA SER A 122 5.57 16.82 10.10
C SER A 122 5.86 17.12 8.61
N PHE A 123 5.18 16.42 7.71
CA PHE A 123 5.27 16.60 6.26
C PHE A 123 4.10 17.38 5.67
N ALA A 124 3.02 17.66 6.42
CA ALA A 124 1.80 18.28 5.87
C ALA A 124 2.09 19.58 5.10
N GLY A 125 2.99 20.43 5.58
CA GLY A 125 3.40 21.66 4.87
C GLY A 125 4.30 21.44 3.64
N SER A 126 4.84 20.23 3.44
CA SER A 126 5.65 19.83 2.28
C SER A 126 4.89 18.92 1.31
N VAL A 127 3.72 18.44 1.69
CA VAL A 127 2.85 17.59 0.86
C VAL A 127 1.84 18.50 0.17
N GLY A 128 1.99 18.67 -1.14
CA GLY A 128 1.00 19.36 -1.98
C GLY A 128 -0.20 18.46 -2.30
N ALA A 129 -0.63 18.46 -3.57
CA ALA A 129 -1.60 17.48 -4.05
C ALA A 129 -1.10 16.05 -3.79
N HIS A 130 -1.92 15.25 -3.13
CA HIS A 130 -1.59 13.89 -2.68
C HIS A 130 -2.75 12.92 -2.92
N GLU A 131 -2.42 11.63 -2.91
CA GLU A 131 -3.36 10.51 -2.92
C GLU A 131 -3.11 9.70 -1.65
N MET A 132 -3.93 9.91 -0.63
CA MET A 132 -3.89 9.12 0.60
C MET A 132 -4.91 7.99 0.52
N LEU A 133 -4.42 6.75 0.58
CA LEU A 133 -5.21 5.53 0.43
C LEU A 133 -5.21 4.74 1.74
N GLN A 134 -6.41 4.56 2.29
CA GLN A 134 -6.61 3.72 3.47
C GLN A 134 -6.78 2.26 3.03
N VAL A 135 -5.90 1.38 3.52
CA VAL A 135 -5.98 -0.07 3.34
C VAL A 135 -6.89 -0.65 4.42
N VAL A 136 -8.01 -1.21 3.98
CA VAL A 136 -9.03 -1.83 4.83
C VAL A 136 -8.92 -3.35 4.74
N ASN A 137 -8.86 -4.00 5.89
CA ASN A 137 -9.03 -5.45 6.00
C ASN A 137 -10.22 -5.73 6.92
N ALA A 138 -11.30 -6.29 6.35
CA ALA A 138 -12.53 -6.62 7.05
C ALA A 138 -12.36 -7.68 8.15
N PHE A 139 -11.21 -8.34 8.21
CA PHE A 139 -10.92 -9.46 9.11
C PHE A 139 -9.88 -9.08 10.16
N ARG A 140 -9.89 -7.82 10.60
CA ARG A 140 -9.06 -7.32 11.70
C ARG A 140 -9.93 -6.67 12.76
N PRO A 141 -9.49 -6.70 14.04
CA PRO A 141 -10.17 -5.98 15.09
C PRO A 141 -10.41 -4.52 14.70
N PHE A 142 -11.59 -4.01 15.01
CA PHE A 142 -12.01 -2.62 14.81
C PHE A 142 -12.23 -2.18 13.34
N THR A 143 -11.99 -3.04 12.36
CA THR A 143 -12.23 -2.75 10.94
C THR A 143 -13.12 -3.78 10.26
N ASP A 144 -13.92 -4.51 11.05
CA ASP A 144 -14.92 -5.48 10.61
C ASP A 144 -16.28 -4.85 10.25
N THR A 145 -16.46 -3.57 10.58
CA THR A 145 -17.66 -2.79 10.28
C THR A 145 -17.33 -1.49 9.54
N VAL A 146 -18.31 -0.92 8.84
CA VAL A 146 -18.15 0.36 8.13
C VAL A 146 -17.79 1.47 9.11
N ASP A 147 -18.51 1.56 10.24
CA ASP A 147 -18.25 2.59 11.25
C ASP A 147 -16.87 2.42 11.90
N GLY A 148 -16.42 1.18 12.13
CA GLY A 148 -15.06 0.91 12.61
C GLY A 148 -13.98 1.42 11.64
N CYS A 149 -14.14 1.14 10.35
CA CYS A 149 -13.23 1.63 9.31
C CYS A 149 -13.22 3.16 9.22
N VAL A 150 -14.39 3.79 9.29
CA VAL A 150 -14.55 5.25 9.28
C VAL A 150 -13.91 5.89 10.51
N ARG A 151 -14.09 5.32 11.71
CA ARG A 151 -13.44 5.82 12.93
C ARG A 151 -11.91 5.81 12.80
N ILE A 152 -11.33 4.70 12.32
CA ILE A 152 -9.88 4.62 12.09
C ILE A 152 -9.43 5.66 11.06
N GLN A 153 -10.24 5.89 10.02
CA GLN A 153 -9.95 6.93 9.02
C GLN A 153 -9.89 8.31 9.67
N GLU A 154 -10.89 8.67 10.47
CA GLU A 154 -10.97 9.96 11.15
C GLU A 154 -9.81 10.18 12.12
N GLU A 155 -9.41 9.14 12.84
CA GLU A 155 -8.25 9.19 13.75
C GLU A 155 -6.96 9.49 12.98
N ILE A 156 -6.74 8.83 11.83
CA ILE A 156 -5.58 9.06 10.98
C ILE A 156 -5.61 10.46 10.36
N GLU A 157 -6.77 10.91 9.86
CA GLU A 157 -6.93 12.26 9.28
C GLU A 157 -6.68 13.35 10.31
N ALA A 158 -7.27 13.21 11.51
CA ALA A 158 -7.10 14.17 12.60
C ALA A 158 -5.64 14.26 13.07
N ALA A 159 -4.95 13.13 13.18
CA ALA A 159 -3.58 13.09 13.66
C ALA A 159 -2.55 13.51 12.59
N SER A 160 -2.81 13.22 11.31
CA SER A 160 -1.91 13.60 10.20
C SER A 160 -2.16 15.02 9.66
N GLY A 161 -3.39 15.52 9.75
CA GLY A 161 -3.81 16.76 9.09
C GLY A 161 -3.97 16.62 7.57
N LEU A 162 -3.98 15.39 7.04
CA LEU A 162 -4.16 15.08 5.62
C LEU A 162 -5.51 14.37 5.42
N ALA A 163 -6.11 14.54 4.25
CA ALA A 163 -7.40 13.95 3.93
C ALA A 163 -7.24 12.61 3.21
N THR A 164 -8.01 11.60 3.60
CA THR A 164 -8.08 10.36 2.85
C THR A 164 -8.77 10.61 1.51
N THR A 165 -8.23 10.05 0.44
CA THR A 165 -8.72 10.26 -0.94
C THR A 165 -9.29 9.00 -1.57
N GLY A 166 -8.98 7.82 -1.01
CA GLY A 166 -9.52 6.57 -1.50
C GLY A 166 -9.32 5.38 -0.56
N ILE A 167 -10.00 4.29 -0.89
CA ILE A 167 -9.99 3.04 -0.13
C ILE A 167 -9.38 1.92 -0.99
N ILE A 168 -8.52 1.12 -0.37
CA ILE A 168 -8.04 -0.16 -0.91
C ILE A 168 -8.62 -1.28 -0.04
N SER A 169 -9.18 -2.31 -0.66
CA SER A 169 -9.56 -3.54 0.06
C SER A 169 -8.41 -4.54 0.04
N ASN A 170 -7.91 -4.92 1.22
CA ASN A 170 -6.96 -6.01 1.39
C ASN A 170 -7.47 -7.05 2.37
N ALA A 171 -8.50 -7.78 1.94
CA ALA A 171 -9.06 -8.89 2.70
C ALA A 171 -8.16 -10.11 2.66
N HIS A 172 -7.48 -10.38 3.78
CA HIS A 172 -6.68 -11.58 3.95
C HIS A 172 -6.78 -12.17 5.37
N LEU A 173 -6.81 -13.51 5.38
CA LEU A 173 -6.71 -14.40 6.53
C LEU A 173 -5.44 -15.26 6.39
N MET A 174 -4.34 -14.66 5.92
CA MET A 174 -3.10 -15.38 5.60
C MET A 174 -3.35 -16.56 4.66
N ASP A 175 -3.16 -17.80 5.14
CA ASP A 175 -3.26 -19.02 4.35
C ASP A 175 -4.72 -19.48 4.16
N ASP A 176 -5.67 -18.93 4.94
CA ASP A 176 -7.11 -19.21 4.86
C ASP A 176 -7.87 -18.21 3.95
N THR A 177 -7.15 -17.45 3.13
CA THR A 177 -7.77 -16.50 2.20
C THR A 177 -8.31 -17.21 0.97
N ASP A 178 -9.61 -17.16 0.75
CA ASP A 178 -10.27 -17.62 -0.48
C ASP A 178 -10.96 -16.46 -1.24
N VAL A 179 -11.60 -16.77 -2.36
CA VAL A 179 -12.29 -15.77 -3.19
C VAL A 179 -13.49 -15.15 -2.46
N ASP A 180 -14.20 -15.90 -1.62
CA ASP A 180 -15.36 -15.39 -0.89
C ASP A 180 -14.94 -14.44 0.24
N VAL A 181 -13.80 -14.72 0.91
CA VAL A 181 -13.13 -13.81 1.84
C VAL A 181 -12.82 -12.48 1.14
N ILE A 182 -12.24 -12.53 -0.08
CA ILE A 182 -11.92 -11.34 -0.87
C ILE A 182 -13.18 -10.56 -1.23
N VAL A 183 -14.23 -11.24 -1.70
CA VAL A 183 -15.51 -10.61 -2.08
C VAL A 183 -16.14 -9.89 -0.88
N ARG A 184 -16.24 -10.55 0.29
CA ARG A 184 -16.79 -9.92 1.51
C ARG A 184 -15.99 -8.68 1.93
N GLY A 185 -14.67 -8.75 1.81
CA GLY A 185 -13.80 -7.61 2.07
C GLY A 185 -14.00 -6.44 1.11
N ALA A 186 -14.17 -6.74 -0.17
CA ALA A 186 -14.44 -5.74 -1.19
C ALA A 186 -15.79 -5.05 -0.96
N GLU A 187 -16.84 -5.80 -0.66
CA GLU A 187 -18.17 -5.26 -0.32
C GLU A 187 -18.12 -4.30 0.86
N LEU A 188 -17.41 -4.64 1.94
CA LEU A 188 -17.24 -3.73 3.08
C LEU A 188 -16.51 -2.45 2.67
N ALA A 189 -15.39 -2.58 1.95
CA ALA A 189 -14.57 -1.44 1.53
C ALA A 189 -15.31 -0.50 0.55
N VAL A 190 -16.16 -1.03 -0.33
CA VAL A 190 -17.03 -0.23 -1.19
C VAL A 190 -18.02 0.58 -0.34
N ARG A 191 -18.69 -0.04 0.64
CA ARG A 191 -19.60 0.68 1.54
C ARG A 191 -18.89 1.77 2.37
N VAL A 192 -17.64 1.54 2.77
CA VAL A 192 -16.81 2.56 3.44
C VAL A 192 -16.54 3.73 2.50
N ALA A 193 -16.14 3.46 1.26
CA ALA A 193 -15.89 4.48 0.25
C ALA A 193 -17.15 5.32 -0.03
N GLU A 194 -18.31 4.67 -0.21
CA GLU A 194 -19.60 5.33 -0.42
C GLU A 194 -19.99 6.22 0.76
N ARG A 195 -19.89 5.72 2.00
CA ARG A 195 -20.23 6.47 3.21
C ARG A 195 -19.41 7.74 3.38
N ARG A 196 -18.17 7.74 2.88
CA ARG A 196 -17.24 8.86 3.00
C ARG A 196 -17.16 9.72 1.73
N GLY A 197 -17.89 9.36 0.67
CA GLY A 197 -17.79 10.03 -0.62
C GLY A 197 -16.40 9.93 -1.26
N LEU A 198 -15.67 8.84 -0.97
CA LEU A 198 -14.31 8.59 -1.44
C LEU A 198 -14.31 7.62 -2.62
N ALA A 199 -13.19 7.57 -3.35
CA ALA A 199 -13.02 6.58 -4.40
C ALA A 199 -12.63 5.21 -3.83
N PHE A 200 -13.37 4.17 -4.20
CA PHE A 200 -12.82 2.81 -4.16
C PHE A 200 -11.75 2.69 -5.26
N ARG A 201 -10.51 2.35 -4.90
CA ARG A 201 -9.39 2.30 -5.87
C ARG A 201 -9.25 0.94 -6.50
N PHE A 202 -8.98 -0.06 -5.68
CA PHE A 202 -8.81 -1.45 -6.09
C PHE A 202 -8.90 -2.36 -4.88
N LEU A 203 -9.14 -3.65 -5.12
CA LEU A 203 -8.89 -4.70 -4.15
C LEU A 203 -7.55 -5.38 -4.44
N THR A 204 -7.04 -6.09 -3.45
CA THR A 204 -5.86 -6.92 -3.59
C THR A 204 -6.22 -8.39 -3.44
N ALA A 205 -5.47 -9.23 -4.13
CA ALA A 205 -5.60 -10.68 -4.03
C ALA A 205 -4.24 -11.32 -4.28
N MET A 206 -3.93 -12.42 -3.59
CA MET A 206 -2.76 -13.22 -3.95
C MET A 206 -2.87 -13.65 -5.42
N ARG A 207 -1.76 -13.65 -6.15
CA ARG A 207 -1.71 -13.90 -7.60
C ARG A 207 -2.58 -15.08 -8.08
N PRO A 208 -2.62 -16.25 -7.40
CA PRO A 208 -3.48 -17.37 -7.82
C PRO A 208 -4.99 -17.08 -7.75
N LEU A 209 -5.42 -16.14 -6.90
CA LEU A 209 -6.82 -15.80 -6.67
C LEU A 209 -7.27 -14.55 -7.45
N ALA A 210 -6.35 -13.77 -7.99
CA ALA A 210 -6.64 -12.46 -8.57
C ALA A 210 -7.64 -12.51 -9.74
N ALA A 211 -7.47 -13.48 -10.65
CA ALA A 211 -8.38 -13.66 -11.79
C ALA A 211 -9.82 -14.00 -11.33
N ALA A 212 -9.96 -14.90 -10.35
CA ALA A 212 -11.25 -15.30 -9.82
C ALA A 212 -11.92 -14.17 -9.02
N ALA A 213 -11.14 -13.42 -8.23
CA ALA A 213 -11.62 -12.25 -7.50
C ALA A 213 -12.11 -11.15 -8.47
N ALA A 214 -11.36 -10.87 -9.54
CA ALA A 214 -11.77 -9.91 -10.57
C ALA A 214 -13.09 -10.32 -11.24
N ALA A 215 -13.21 -11.60 -11.63
CA ALA A 215 -14.43 -12.11 -12.27
C ALA A 215 -15.66 -12.06 -11.35
N ARG A 216 -15.49 -12.32 -10.05
CA ARG A 216 -16.57 -12.33 -9.07
C ARG A 216 -17.02 -10.93 -8.64
N THR A 217 -16.11 -9.97 -8.59
CA THR A 217 -16.38 -8.62 -8.08
C THR A 217 -16.64 -7.60 -9.18
N GLY A 218 -16.08 -7.80 -10.37
CA GLY A 218 -16.06 -6.78 -11.42
C GLY A 218 -15.24 -5.54 -11.05
N LEU A 219 -14.37 -5.62 -10.04
CA LEU A 219 -13.57 -4.50 -9.52
C LEU A 219 -12.10 -4.60 -9.96
N PRO A 220 -11.36 -3.47 -9.99
CA PRO A 220 -9.92 -3.48 -10.22
C PRO A 220 -9.18 -4.31 -9.16
N VAL A 221 -8.27 -5.17 -9.62
CA VAL A 221 -7.50 -6.08 -8.76
C VAL A 221 -6.00 -5.85 -8.94
N LEU A 222 -5.30 -5.54 -7.85
CA LEU A 222 -3.84 -5.65 -7.77
C LEU A 222 -3.47 -7.06 -7.30
N ALA A 223 -2.85 -7.83 -8.19
CA ALA A 223 -2.31 -9.15 -7.85
C ALA A 223 -1.05 -9.00 -6.99
N LEU A 224 -1.03 -9.67 -5.83
CA LEU A 224 0.07 -9.65 -4.89
C LEU A 224 0.91 -10.94 -4.98
N ASP A 225 2.22 -10.78 -4.88
CA ASP A 225 3.13 -11.83 -4.42
C ASP A 225 3.48 -11.55 -2.95
N ARG A 226 3.72 -12.59 -2.15
CA ARG A 226 3.99 -12.45 -0.71
C ARG A 226 5.46 -12.17 -0.46
N TRP A 227 5.86 -10.91 -0.46
CA TRP A 227 7.26 -10.50 -0.26
C TRP A 227 7.63 -10.33 1.22
N MET A 228 6.66 -9.92 2.04
CA MET A 228 6.85 -9.71 3.48
C MET A 228 6.59 -11.04 4.19
N VAL A 229 7.61 -11.89 4.27
CA VAL A 229 7.56 -13.21 4.92
C VAL A 229 8.53 -13.25 6.09
N PRO A 230 8.16 -13.92 7.19
CA PRO A 230 9.11 -14.16 8.27
C PRO A 230 10.39 -14.83 7.74
N PRO A 231 11.55 -14.62 8.39
CA PRO A 231 12.86 -15.05 7.87
C PRO A 231 12.98 -16.56 7.62
N TRP A 232 12.10 -17.37 8.21
CA TRP A 232 12.04 -18.83 8.03
C TRP A 232 11.12 -19.32 6.89
N LYS A 233 10.33 -18.44 6.25
CA LYS A 233 9.50 -18.80 5.09
C LYS A 233 10.22 -18.39 3.80
N ALA A 234 10.14 -19.25 2.77
CA ALA A 234 10.72 -18.96 1.47
C ALA A 234 9.99 -17.79 0.79
N ARG A 235 10.76 -16.83 0.28
CA ARG A 235 10.25 -15.75 -0.57
C ARG A 235 9.88 -16.30 -1.96
N PRO A 236 8.91 -15.69 -2.67
CA PRO A 236 8.65 -16.01 -4.07
C PRO A 236 9.94 -15.90 -4.89
N ARG A 237 10.11 -16.81 -5.86
CA ARG A 237 11.15 -16.63 -6.88
C ARG A 237 10.67 -15.57 -7.86
N GLU A 238 11.55 -14.65 -8.26
CA GLU A 238 11.28 -13.80 -9.41
C GLU A 238 10.98 -14.72 -10.61
N VAL A 239 9.74 -14.69 -11.08
CA VAL A 239 9.44 -15.20 -12.41
C VAL A 239 9.95 -14.09 -13.32
N GLY A 240 11.07 -14.32 -14.02
CA GLY A 240 11.63 -13.38 -15.00
C GLY A 240 10.57 -12.95 -16.00
N PRO A 241 10.81 -11.91 -16.82
CA PRO A 241 9.79 -11.38 -17.72
C PRO A 241 9.25 -12.49 -18.63
N LEU A 242 8.09 -13.05 -18.25
CA LEU A 242 7.16 -13.66 -19.19
C LEU A 242 6.90 -12.57 -20.24
N PHE A 243 7.02 -12.91 -21.52
CA PHE A 243 7.11 -12.02 -22.69
C PHE A 243 8.53 -11.61 -23.13
N LYS A 244 9.34 -12.61 -23.46
CA LYS A 244 10.02 -12.63 -24.77
C LYS A 244 9.57 -13.90 -25.52
N VAL A 245 8.57 -13.77 -26.39
CA VAL A 245 8.55 -14.10 -27.83
C VAL A 245 7.28 -13.48 -28.40
#